data_AF-A0A1V4SYQ3-F1
#
_entry.id   AF-A0A1V4SYQ3-F1
#
_cell.length_a   1.000
_cell.length_b   1.000
_cell.length_c   1.000
_cell.angle_alpha   90.00
_cell.angle_beta   90.00
_cell.angle_gamma   90.00
#
_symmetry.space_group_name_H-M   'P 1'
#
loop_
_entity.id
_entity.type
_entity.pdbx_description
1 polymer ?
#
loop_
_entity_poly.entity_id
_entity_poly.type
_entity_poly.pdbx_seq_one_letter_code
_entity_poly.pdbx_strand_id
1 'polypeptide(L)' 'MITKKKLKEEIITYDVINYIEEDGTHIEYVEVTLADRIIDVYMDTREVNIGILVNKILEDNLYIEE' A
#
# COMPACT_ATOMS: atom_id res chain seq x y z
N MET A 1 10.77 0.75 -14.72
CA MET A 1 9.86 1.59 -13.91
C MET A 1 8.47 1.11 -14.25
N ILE A 2 7.81 0.49 -13.28
CA ILE A 2 6.52 -0.16 -13.51
C ILE A 2 5.47 0.88 -13.93
N THR A 3 4.59 0.51 -14.86
CA THR A 3 3.46 1.38 -15.21
C THR A 3 2.37 1.27 -14.15
N LYS A 4 1.62 2.36 -13.93
CA LYS A 4 0.41 2.35 -13.08
C LYS A 4 -0.56 1.23 -13.46
N LYS A 5 -0.70 0.92 -14.76
CA LYS A 5 -1.55 -0.17 -15.23
C LYS A 5 -1.03 -1.53 -14.76
N LYS A 6 0.25 -1.81 -14.97
CA LYS A 6 0.85 -3.09 -14.56
C LYS A 6 0.79 -3.26 -13.04
N LEU A 7 1.18 -2.24 -12.26
CA LEU A 7 1.13 -2.31 -10.80
C LEU A 7 -0.29 -2.59 -10.28
N LYS A 8 -1.32 -2.03 -10.92
CA LYS A 8 -2.72 -2.33 -10.58
C LYS A 8 -3.09 -3.81 -10.84
N GLU A 9 -2.52 -4.42 -11.87
CA GLU A 9 -2.75 -5.84 -12.21
C GLU A 9 -1.98 -6.79 -11.28
N GLU A 10 -0.85 -6.35 -10.72
CA GLU A 10 -0.06 -7.11 -9.74
C GLU A 10 -0.70 -7.15 -8.34
N ILE A 11 -1.56 -6.18 -7.99
CA ILE A 11 -2.24 -6.15 -6.68
C ILE A 11 -3.31 -7.24 -6.63
N ILE A 12 -3.13 -8.18 -5.70
CA ILE A 12 -4.06 -9.29 -5.44
C ILE A 12 -5.13 -8.85 -4.45
N THR A 13 -4.72 -8.31 -3.32
CA THR A 13 -5.60 -7.82 -2.25
C THR A 13 -4.92 -6.70 -1.48
N TYR A 14 -5.70 -5.96 -0.70
CA TYR A 14 -5.18 -5.02 0.28
C TYR A 14 -6.05 -5.04 1.54
N ASP A 15 -5.41 -4.80 2.68
CA ASP A 15 -6.04 -4.79 3.99
C ASP A 15 -5.71 -3.49 4.72
N VAL A 16 -6.70 -2.90 5.37
CA VAL A 16 -6.56 -1.66 6.12
C VAL A 16 -6.11 -2.00 7.54
N ILE A 17 -4.95 -1.47 7.94
CA ILE A 17 -4.40 -1.66 9.28
C ILE A 17 -4.46 -0.32 10.02
N ASN A 18 -5.23 -0.29 11.11
CA ASN A 18 -5.42 0.90 11.93
C ASN A 18 -5.62 0.49 13.40
N TYR A 19 -4.62 0.73 14.24
CA TYR A 19 -4.66 0.39 15.66
C TYR A 19 -3.74 1.30 16.49
N ILE A 20 -3.97 1.32 17.80
CA ILE A 20 -3.14 2.05 18.76
C ILE A 20 -2.32 1.01 19.53
N GLU A 21 -1.00 1.19 19.57
CA GLU A 21 -0.07 0.37 20.35
C GLU A 21 -0.20 0.64 21.86
N GLU A 22 0.40 -0.23 22.68
CA GLU A 22 0.34 -0.11 24.15
C GLU A 22 0.95 1.20 24.68
N ASP A 23 1.90 1.79 23.95
CA ASP A 23 2.54 3.06 24.30
C ASP A 23 1.77 4.30 23.82
N GLY A 24 0.63 4.11 23.13
CA GLY A 24 -0.20 5.17 22.58
C GLY A 24 0.17 5.58 21.15
N THR A 25 1.17 4.95 20.52
CA THR A 25 1.50 5.19 19.11
C THR A 25 0.35 4.73 18.22
N HIS A 26 -0.09 5.61 17.33
CA HIS A 26 -1.11 5.27 16.33
C HIS A 26 -0.42 4.70 15.09
N ILE A 27 -0.76 3.45 14.74
CA ILE A 27 -0.31 2.76 13.55
C ILE A 27 -1.43 2.79 12.51
N GLU A 28 -1.13 3.35 11.35
CA GLU A 28 -2.07 3.47 10.25
C GLU A 28 -1.36 3.25 8.90
N TYR A 29 -1.76 2.20 8.18
CA TYR A 29 -1.27 1.89 6.85
C TYR A 29 -2.22 0.93 6.11
N VAL A 30 -1.96 0.73 4.82
CA VAL A 30 -2.62 -0.30 4.02
C VAL A 30 -1.57 -1.35 3.65
N GLU A 31 -1.79 -2.59 4.06
CA GLU A 31 -0.98 -3.73 3.64
C GLU A 31 -1.44 -4.16 2.25
N VAL A 32 -0.53 -4.14 1.27
CA VAL A 32 -0.85 -4.48 -0.12
C VAL A 32 -0.13 -5.77 -0.49
N THR A 33 -0.90 -6.80 -0.81
CA THR A 33 -0.36 -8.06 -1.32
C THR A 33 -0.27 -7.99 -2.84
N LEU A 34 0.95 -8.03 -3.36
CA LEU A 34 1.28 -8.13 -4.78
C LEU A 34 1.59 -9.59 -5.14
N ALA A 35 1.75 -9.88 -6.44
CA ALA A 35 2.08 -11.23 -6.90
C ALA A 35 3.43 -11.76 -6.39
N ASP A 36 4.40 -10.87 -6.09
CA ASP A 36 5.76 -11.23 -5.72
C ASP A 36 6.16 -10.84 -4.29
N ARG A 37 5.42 -9.94 -3.63
CA ARG A 37 5.75 -9.41 -2.30
C ARG A 37 4.54 -8.79 -1.59
N ILE A 38 4.71 -8.49 -0.32
CA ILE A 38 3.79 -7.65 0.48
C ILE A 38 4.50 -6.34 0.77
N ILE A 39 3.77 -5.22 0.68
CA ILE A 39 4.29 -3.89 1.02
C ILE A 39 3.32 -3.14 1.92
N ASP A 40 3.86 -2.38 2.87
CA ASP A 40 3.09 -1.49 3.73
C ASP A 40 3.07 -0.09 3.14
N VAL A 41 1.87 0.43 2.88
CA VAL A 41 1.66 1.75 2.30
C VAL A 41 1.08 2.66 3.36
N TYR A 42 1.91 3.51 3.95
CA TYR A 42 1.50 4.47 4.98
C TYR A 42 0.67 5.61 4.35
N MET A 43 -0.62 5.64 4.67
CA MET A 43 -1.60 6.61 4.15
C MET A 43 -2.84 6.70 5.04
N ASP A 44 -3.64 7.76 4.84
CA ASP A 44 -4.95 7.90 5.49
C ASP A 44 -5.90 6.77 5.08
N THR A 45 -6.35 5.98 6.05
CA THR A 45 -7.16 4.78 5.81
C THR A 45 -8.65 5.04 5.63
N ARG A 46 -9.10 6.30 5.78
CA ARG A 46 -10.51 6.68 5.56
C ARG A 46 -10.90 6.68 4.09
N GLU A 47 -9.94 6.86 3.19
CA GLU A 47 -10.14 6.89 1.74
C GLU A 47 -9.15 5.97 1.02
N VAL A 48 -9.43 4.66 1.06
CA VAL A 48 -8.62 3.65 0.38
C VAL A 48 -9.31 3.15 -0.87
N ASN A 49 -8.62 3.28 -2.01
CA ASN A 49 -8.96 2.56 -3.23
C ASN A 49 -7.70 2.27 -4.04
N ILE A 50 -7.79 1.29 -4.93
CA ILE A 50 -6.66 0.82 -5.76
C ILE A 50 -6.00 1.96 -6.54
N GLY A 51 -6.77 2.94 -7.02
CA GLY A 51 -6.22 4.08 -7.75
C GLY A 51 -5.31 4.98 -6.92
N ILE A 52 -5.68 5.21 -5.66
CA ILE A 52 -4.89 5.98 -4.68
C ILE A 52 -3.68 5.17 -4.22
N LEU A 53 -3.88 3.89 -3.87
CA LEU A 53 -2.79 2.99 -3.45
C LEU A 53 -1.67 2.95 -4.49
N VAL A 54 -2.02 2.72 -5.76
CA VAL A 54 -1.04 2.65 -6.83
C VAL A 54 -0.29 3.97 -7.02
N ASN A 55 -0.95 5.12 -6.87
CA ASN A 55 -0.26 6.40 -6.91
C ASN A 55 0.74 6.52 -5.76
N LYS A 56 0.31 6.18 -4.54
CA LYS A 56 1.12 6.29 -3.34
C LYS A 56 2.37 5.40 -3.39
N ILE A 57 2.20 4.15 -3.84
CA ILE A 57 3.30 3.19 -4.04
C ILE A 57 4.36 3.76 -5.01
N LEU A 58 3.92 4.43 -6.08
CA LEU A 58 4.83 5.03 -7.06
C LEU A 58 5.48 6.31 -6.53
N GLU A 59 4.73 7.18 -5.87
CA GLU A 59 5.22 8.43 -5.26
C GLU A 59 6.28 8.15 -4.20
N ASP A 60 6.04 7.15 -3.35
CA ASP A 60 6.93 6.77 -2.25
C ASP A 60 8.04 5.78 -2.70
N ASN A 61 8.08 5.39 -3.99
CA ASN A 61 9.02 4.42 -4.56
C ASN A 61 9.05 3.06 -3.80
N LEU A 62 7.89 2.58 -3.35
CA LEU A 62 7.77 1.34 -2.56
C LEU A 62 7.83 0.06 -3.43
N TYR A 63 7.81 0.21 -4.76
CA TYR A 63 7.92 -0.91 -5.69
C TYR A 63 8.90 -0.61 -6.82
N ILE A 64 9.97 -1.40 -6.88
CA ILE A 64 10.99 -1.35 -7.92
C ILE A 64 11.02 -2.74 -8.57
N GLU A 65 10.75 -2.80 -9.88
CA GLU A 65 10.93 -4.03 -10.67
C GLU A 65 12.43 -4.35 -10.72
N GLU A 66 12.80 -5.54 -10.27
CA GLU A 66 14.15 -6.12 -10.44
C GLU A 66 14.37 -6.62 -11.88
#